data_AF-I4BC17-F1
#
_entry.id   AF-I4BC17-F1
#
_cell.length_a   1.000
_cell.length_b   1.000
_cell.length_c   1.000
_cell.angle_alpha   90.00
_cell.angle_beta   90.00
_cell.angle_gamma   90.00
#
_symmetry.space_group_name_H-M   'P 1'
#
loop_
_entity.id
_entity.type
_entity.pdbx_description
1 polymer ?
#
loop_
_entity_poly.entity_id
_entity_poly.type
_entity_poly.pdbx_seq_one_letter_code
_entity_poly.pdbx_strand_id
1 'polypeptide(L)' 'MAEKIRLKVKCHACGYVMEGTSKYGKGNYHPEGLDFQFTAVGKLVDKAGNSRVKGEVTILCPNCETRNRFDI' A
#
# COMPACT_ATOMS: atom_id res chain seq x y z
N MET A 1 14.68 10.64 2.95
CA MET A 1 14.21 9.42 3.65
C MET A 1 13.00 8.93 2.89
N ALA A 2 12.93 7.65 2.50
CA ALA A 2 11.71 7.14 1.87
C ALA A 2 10.61 7.09 2.93
N GLU A 3 9.47 7.71 2.65
CA GLU A 3 8.31 7.61 3.51
C GLU A 3 7.75 6.19 3.39
N LYS A 4 7.56 5.52 4.52
CA LYS A 4 7.05 4.15 4.57
C LYS A 4 5.58 4.22 4.94
N ILE A 5 4.72 3.60 4.14
CA ILE A 5 3.32 3.42 4.52
C ILE A 5 3.20 2.03 5.15
N ARG A 6 2.82 1.97 6.42
CA ARG A 6 2.49 0.70 7.09
C ARG A 6 1.04 0.35 6.77
N LEU A 7 0.83 -0.82 6.21
CA LEU A 7 -0.48 -1.29 5.76
C LEU A 7 -0.82 -2.58 6.47
N LYS A 8 -2.05 -2.62 7.00
CA LYS A 8 -2.67 -3.80 7.58
C LYS A 8 -3.98 -4.02 6.86
N VAL A 9 -4.01 -5.01 5.98
CA VAL A 9 -5.18 -5.32 5.16
C VAL A 9 -5.55 -6.78 5.31
N LYS A 10 -6.84 -7.06 5.24
CA LYS A 10 -7.36 -8.43 5.32
C LYS A 10 -7.63 -8.95 3.91
N CYS A 11 -7.16 -10.15 3.61
CA CYS A 11 -7.47 -10.82 2.36
C CYS A 11 -8.97 -11.04 2.25
N HIS A 12 -9.59 -10.64 1.14
CA HIS A 12 -11.03 -10.83 0.94
C HIS A 12 -11.42 -12.30 0.79
N ALA A 13 -10.53 -13.12 0.22
CA ALA A 13 -10.80 -14.53 -0.05
C ALA A 13 -10.68 -15.44 1.19
N CYS A 14 -9.54 -15.41 1.89
CA CYS A 14 -9.25 -16.33 3.01
C CYS A 14 -9.30 -15.67 4.39
N GLY A 15 -9.52 -14.36 4.47
CA GLY A 15 -9.52 -13.63 5.74
C GLY A 15 -8.16 -13.49 6.41
N TYR A 16 -7.07 -13.92 5.76
CA TYR A 16 -5.70 -13.78 6.27
C TYR A 16 -5.32 -12.31 6.41
N VAL A 17 -4.71 -11.94 7.53
CA VAL A 17 -4.28 -10.57 7.81
C VAL A 17 -2.87 -10.38 7.25
N MET A 18 -2.76 -9.49 6.27
CA MET A 18 -1.50 -9.13 5.62
C MET A 18 -1.01 -7.81 6.21
N GLU A 19 0.08 -7.90 6.95
CA GLU A 19 0.77 -6.76 7.55
C GLU A 19 2.12 -6.56 6.86
N GLY A 20 2.41 -5.32 6.54
CA GLY A 20 3.65 -4.99 5.87
C GLY A 20 3.77 -3.52 5.55
N THR A 21 4.67 -3.23 4.63
CA THR A 21 4.96 -1.87 4.23
C THR A 21 4.82 -1.70 2.74
N SER A 22 4.57 -0.46 2.33
CA SER A 22 4.72 -0.06 0.96
C SER A 22 5.62 1.15 0.81
N LYS A 23 6.32 1.20 -0.32
CA LYS A 23 7.22 2.28 -0.68
C LYS A 23 6.44 3.48 -1.17
N TYR A 24 6.63 4.61 -0.49
CA TYR A 24 6.09 5.89 -0.93
C TYR A 24 7.23 6.91 -1.09
N GLY A 25 7.43 7.39 -2.32
CA GLY A 25 8.44 8.40 -2.66
C GLY A 25 9.81 7.86 -3.14
N LYS A 26 10.71 8.79 -3.47
CA LYS A 26 12.08 8.51 -3.94
C LYS A 26 13.04 8.37 -2.75
N GLY A 27 13.48 7.15 -2.47
CA GLY A 27 14.51 6.86 -1.48
C GLY A 27 14.76 5.35 -1.31
N ASN A 28 15.75 5.00 -0.48
CA ASN A 28 15.98 3.62 -0.04
C ASN A 28 14.81 3.15 0.82
N TYR A 29 14.16 2.09 0.37
CA TYR A 29 13.03 1.46 1.04
C TYR A 29 13.47 0.08 1.51
N HIS A 30 13.29 -0.18 2.81
CA HIS A 30 13.45 -1.50 3.39
C HIS A 30 12.04 -2.00 3.72
N PRO A 31 11.55 -3.05 3.03
CA PRO A 31 10.28 -3.65 3.38
C PRO A 31 10.36 -4.28 4.76
N GLU A 32 9.39 -3.97 5.62
CA GLU A 32 9.18 -4.64 6.90
C GLU A 32 7.88 -5.44 6.78
N GLY A 33 7.98 -6.78 6.79
CA GLY A 33 6.84 -7.67 6.58
C GLY A 33 6.55 -7.96 5.10
N LEU A 34 5.28 -8.02 4.72
CA LEU A 34 4.88 -8.25 3.33
C LEU A 34 5.14 -7.01 2.47
N ASP A 35 5.72 -7.21 1.29
CA ASP A 35 5.96 -6.11 0.35
C ASP A 35 4.69 -5.80 -0.43
N PHE A 36 4.12 -4.64 -0.14
CA PHE A 36 2.96 -4.12 -0.84
C PHE A 36 3.40 -3.29 -2.04
N GLN A 37 2.85 -3.58 -3.21
CA GLN A 37 3.16 -2.84 -4.42
C GLN A 37 2.27 -1.60 -4.50
N PHE A 38 2.81 -0.43 -4.13
CA PHE A 38 2.11 0.86 -4.24
C PHE A 38 2.38 1.51 -5.59
N THR A 39 1.31 1.91 -6.24
CA THR A 39 1.29 2.66 -7.49
C THR A 39 0.62 3.99 -7.23
N ALA A 40 1.34 5.10 -7.36
CA ALA A 40 0.75 6.43 -7.26
C ALA A 40 -0.12 6.70 -8.50
N VAL A 41 -1.44 6.82 -8.33
CA VAL A 41 -2.40 6.97 -9.43
C VAL A 41 -2.82 8.43 -9.60
N GLY A 42 -2.68 9.25 -8.57
CA GLY A 42 -2.95 10.68 -8.69
C GLY A 42 -2.61 11.48 -7.44
N LYS A 43 -2.79 12.79 -7.52
CA LYS A 43 -2.71 13.70 -6.37
C LYS A 43 -4.10 14.28 -6.16
N LEU A 44 -4.69 14.02 -5.00
CA LEU A 44 -5.87 14.71 -4.51
C LEU A 44 -5.41 15.96 -3.79
N VAL A 45 -5.78 17.12 -4.34
CA VAL A 45 -5.62 18.40 -3.65
C VAL A 45 -6.93 18.67 -2.93
N ASP A 46 -6.90 18.56 -1.60
CA ASP A 46 -8.05 18.93 -0.78
C ASP A 46 -8.30 20.45 -0.90
N LYS A 47 -9.54 20.91 -0.71
CA LYS A 47 -9.89 22.35 -0.82
C LYS A 47 -9.11 23.25 0.15
N ALA A 48 -8.48 22.66 1.17
CA ALA A 48 -7.59 23.31 2.14
C ALA A 48 -6.11 23.39 1.70
N GLY A 49 -5.76 22.97 0.47
CA GLY A 49 -4.38 23.00 -0.05
C GLY A 49 -3.52 21.79 0.34
N ASN A 50 -4.08 20.81 1.05
CA ASN A 50 -3.36 19.60 1.42
C ASN A 50 -3.29 18.63 0.24
N SER A 51 -2.07 18.29 -0.18
CA SER A 51 -1.82 17.28 -1.21
C SER A 51 -1.80 15.89 -0.60
N ARG A 52 -2.87 15.10 -0.80
CA ARG A 52 -2.91 13.67 -0.48
C ARG A 52 -2.65 12.90 -1.78
N VAL A 53 -1.77 11.92 -1.76
CA VAL A 53 -1.54 11.10 -2.95
C VAL A 53 -2.53 9.96 -2.93
N LYS A 54 -3.29 9.86 -4.02
CA LYS A 54 -4.14 8.72 -4.29
C LYS A 54 -3.25 7.62 -4.84
N GLY A 55 -3.20 6.51 -4.12
CA GLY A 55 -2.36 5.38 -4.46
C GLY A 55 -3.15 4.10 -4.49
N GLU A 56 -2.76 3.20 -5.37
CA GLU A 56 -3.28 1.85 -5.39
C GLU A 56 -2.22 0.91 -4.85
N VAL A 57 -2.61 0.13 -3.87
CA VAL A 57 -1.78 -0.90 -3.27
C VAL A 57 -2.27 -2.25 -3.77
N THR A 58 -1.35 -3.04 -4.34
CA THR A 58 -1.60 -4.41 -4.72
C THR A 58 -0.73 -5.35 -3.90
N ILE A 59 -1.31 -6.45 -3.42
CA ILE A 59 -0.58 -7.53 -2.76
C ILE A 59 -1.11 -8.89 -3.20
N LEU A 60 -0.21 -9.86 -3.32
CA LEU A 60 -0.56 -11.27 -3.46
C LEU A 60 -0.65 -11.89 -2.06
N CYS A 61 -1.79 -12.52 -1.75
CA CYS A 61 -1.94 -13.19 -0.48
C CYS A 61 -0.98 -14.39 -0.40
N PRO A 62 -0.08 -14.47 0.60
CA PRO A 62 0.85 -15.60 0.71
C PRO A 62 0.15 -16.93 1.04
N ASN A 63 -1.11 -16.87 1.48
CA ASN A 63 -1.87 -18.05 1.93
C ASN A 63 -2.78 -18.65 0.84
N CYS A 64 -3.33 -17.82 -0.04
CA CYS A 64 -4.31 -18.28 -1.05
C CYS A 64 -4.00 -17.76 -2.47
N GLU A 65 -2.83 -17.14 -2.65
CA GLU A 65 -2.34 -16.57 -3.91
C GLU A 65 -3.29 -15.56 -4.58
N THR A 66 -4.33 -15.13 -3.85
CA THR A 66 -5.32 -14.19 -4.35
C THR A 66 -4.72 -12.79 -4.36
N ARG A 67 -4.79 -12.14 -5.53
CA ARG A 67 -4.40 -10.74 -5.69
C ARG A 67 -5.45 -9.84 -5.05
N ASN A 68 -5.05 -9.10 -4.01
CA ASN A 68 -5.87 -8.09 -3.37
C ASN A 68 -5.37 -6.70 -3.81
N ARG A 69 -6.31 -5.84 -4.20
CA ARG A 69 -6.07 -4.44 -4.59
C ARG A 69 -6.85 -3.54 -3.65
N PHE A 70 -6.17 -2.54 -3.09
CA PHE A 70 -6.73 -1.56 -2.16
C PHE A 70 -6.40 -0.16 -2.68
N ASP A 71 -7.39 0.73 -2.74
CA ASP A 71 -7.22 2.15 -3.07
C ASP A 71 -7.03 2.93 -1.75
N ILE A 72 -5.99 3.76 -1.69
CA ILE A 72 -5.57 4.56 -0.52
C ILE A 72 -5.45 6.04 -0.87
#